data_AF-A0A0C2DEE7-F1
#
_entry.id   AF-A0A0C2DEE7-F1
#
_cell.length_a   1.000
_cell.length_b   1.000
_cell.length_c   1.000
_cell.angle_alpha   90.00
_cell.angle_beta   90.00
_cell.angle_gamma   90.00
#
_symmetry.space_group_name_H-M   'P 1'
#
loop_
_entity.id
_entity.type
_entity.pdbx_description
1 polymer ?
#
loop_
_entity_poly.entity_id
_entity_poly.type
_entity_poly.pdbx_seq_one_letter_code
_entity_poly.pdbx_strand_id
1 'polypeptide(L)'
;MPAVTGVASAADLSRLFSLALDGTLIGNSTLERISTPTLDDWHLERGKFVFGHPGYGCQFVLVDPSNQLTIAYVANGLKTGTAEVCTTYMRLQRAVYDSLRDS
;
A
#
# COMPACT_ATOMS: atom_id res chain seq x y z
N MET A 1 -18.33 0.65 -13.92
CA MET A 1 -17.08 1.36 -13.58
C MET A 1 -16.27 0.49 -12.63
N PRO A 2 -15.13 -0.11 -13.04
CA PRO A 2 -14.38 -1.08 -12.22
C PRO A 2 -13.53 -0.45 -11.11
N ALA A 3 -13.23 0.87 -11.18
CA ALA A 3 -12.27 1.53 -10.28
C ALA A 3 -12.75 1.71 -8.82
N VAL A 4 -14.02 1.45 -8.52
CA VAL A 4 -14.61 1.69 -7.18
C VAL A 4 -15.41 0.51 -6.62
N THR A 5 -15.63 -0.54 -7.42
CA THR A 5 -16.50 -1.68 -7.07
C THR A 5 -15.72 -2.94 -6.70
N GLY A 6 -14.42 -2.83 -6.44
CA GLY A 6 -13.60 -3.96 -6.02
C GLY A 6 -14.05 -4.50 -4.66
N VAL A 7 -14.18 -5.82 -4.55
CA VAL A 7 -14.53 -6.52 -3.30
C VAL A 7 -13.42 -7.52 -2.99
N ALA A 8 -12.75 -7.34 -1.86
CA ALA A 8 -11.69 -8.22 -1.38
C ALA A 8 -11.51 -8.09 0.13
N SER A 9 -10.86 -9.07 0.77
CA SER A 9 -10.41 -8.96 2.16
C SER A 9 -9.02 -8.32 2.23
N ALA A 10 -8.65 -7.80 3.41
CA ALA A 10 -7.30 -7.30 3.64
C ALA A 10 -6.24 -8.40 3.44
N ALA A 11 -6.53 -9.64 3.85
CA ALA A 11 -5.62 -10.76 3.69
C ALA A 11 -5.37 -11.11 2.22
N ASP A 12 -6.42 -11.13 1.40
CA ASP A 12 -6.29 -11.43 -0.03
C ASP A 12 -5.53 -10.33 -0.77
N LEU A 13 -5.80 -9.06 -0.44
CA LEU A 13 -5.05 -7.93 -1.00
C LEU A 13 -3.58 -7.97 -0.59
N SER A 14 -3.29 -8.16 0.70
CA SER A 14 -1.92 -8.29 1.18
C SER A 14 -1.19 -9.41 0.45
N ARG A 15 -1.81 -10.58 0.31
CA ARG A 15 -1.23 -11.73 -0.38
C ARG A 15 -0.99 -11.47 -1.86
N LEU A 16 -1.94 -10.84 -2.55
CA LEU A 16 -1.82 -10.49 -3.97
C LEU A 16 -0.58 -9.63 -4.23
N PHE A 17 -0.41 -8.56 -3.45
CA PHE A 17 0.72 -7.65 -3.62
C PHE A 17 2.03 -8.23 -3.08
N SER A 18 1.99 -9.12 -2.07
CA SER A 18 3.18 -9.91 -1.70
C SER A 18 3.64 -10.83 -2.83
N LEU A 19 2.73 -11.49 -3.56
CA LEU A 19 3.09 -12.30 -4.73
C LEU A 19 3.62 -11.46 -5.89
N ALA A 20 3.16 -10.21 -6.01
CA ALA A 20 3.71 -9.25 -6.97
C ALA A 20 5.12 -8.80 -6.57
N LEU A 21 5.36 -8.53 -5.29
CA LEU A 21 6.67 -8.15 -4.75
C LEU A 21 7.72 -9.25 -4.86
N ASP A 22 7.33 -10.51 -4.60
CA ASP A 22 8.24 -11.67 -4.61
C ASP A 22 8.59 -12.16 -6.02
N GLY A 23 8.03 -11.55 -7.06
CA GLY A 23 8.31 -11.93 -8.44
C GLY A 23 7.42 -13.06 -8.99
N THR A 24 6.52 -13.62 -8.16
CA THR A 24 5.63 -14.72 -8.54
C THR A 24 4.55 -14.27 -9.53
N LEU A 25 3.98 -13.07 -9.34
CA LEU A 25 2.90 -12.55 -10.19
C LEU A 25 3.42 -11.66 -11.32
N ILE A 26 4.45 -10.86 -11.07
CA ILE A 26 5.08 -9.96 -12.04
C ILE A 26 6.60 -10.10 -11.95
N GLY A 27 7.32 -10.02 -13.07
CA GLY A 27 8.79 -10.14 -13.05
C GLY A 27 9.48 -8.91 -12.44
N ASN A 28 10.71 -9.09 -11.96
CA ASN A 28 11.49 -8.01 -11.31
C ASN A 28 11.66 -6.77 -12.20
N SER A 29 11.84 -6.95 -13.52
CA SER A 29 11.94 -5.83 -14.47
C SER A 29 10.64 -5.05 -14.61
N THR A 30 9.49 -5.71 -14.45
CA THR A 30 8.18 -5.06 -14.38
C THR A 30 7.99 -4.36 -13.05
N LEU A 31 8.35 -5.02 -11.94
CA LEU A 31 8.28 -4.45 -10.60
C LEU A 31 9.11 -3.17 -10.48
N GLU A 32 10.34 -3.17 -11.02
CA GLU A 32 11.22 -1.99 -11.05
C GLU A 32 10.56 -0.83 -11.82
N ARG A 33 9.97 -1.10 -12.98
CA ARG A 33 9.30 -0.08 -13.80
C ARG A 33 8.09 0.53 -13.10
N ILE A 34 7.25 -0.27 -12.44
CA ILE A 34 6.06 0.24 -11.74
C ILE A 34 6.41 0.91 -10.41
N SER A 35 7.56 0.54 -9.83
CA SER A 35 8.10 1.15 -8.61
C SER A 35 8.94 2.40 -8.92
N THR A 36 9.06 2.77 -10.20
CA THR A 36 9.78 3.99 -10.60
C THR A 36 8.78 5.14 -10.72
N PRO A 37 9.01 6.26 -10.03
CA PRO A 37 8.21 7.46 -10.17
C PRO A 37 8.17 7.96 -11.63
N THR A 38 6.99 8.29 -12.14
CA THR A 38 6.80 8.77 -13.54
C THR A 38 6.87 10.29 -13.71
N LEU A 39 6.83 11.04 -12.61
CA LEU A 39 7.01 12.50 -12.56
C LEU A 39 8.33 12.85 -11.86
N ASP A 40 8.84 14.08 -11.99
CA ASP A 40 10.07 14.51 -11.29
C ASP A 40 9.78 15.12 -9.90
N ASP A 41 8.58 15.68 -9.71
CA ASP A 41 8.15 16.35 -8.46
C ASP A 41 7.42 15.40 -7.49
N TRP A 42 8.11 14.36 -7.02
CA TRP A 42 7.56 13.52 -5.94
C TRP A 42 7.81 14.16 -4.57
N HIS A 43 6.86 14.99 -4.16
CA HIS A 43 6.79 15.55 -2.82
C HIS A 43 6.20 14.55 -1.83
N LEU A 44 6.96 13.54 -1.44
CA LEU A 44 6.78 12.87 -0.16
C LEU A 44 8.17 12.55 0.43
N GLU A 45 8.65 13.51 1.21
CA GLU A 45 9.71 13.43 2.22
C GLU A 45 10.71 12.26 2.15
N ARG A 46 11.92 12.51 1.62
CA ARG A 46 13.20 11.80 1.91
C ARG A 46 13.10 10.30 2.28
N GLY A 47 12.32 9.54 1.51
CA GLY A 47 12.09 8.12 1.73
C GLY A 47 12.22 7.34 0.43
N LYS A 48 12.44 6.03 0.54
CA LYS A 48 12.38 5.13 -0.61
C LYS A 48 10.95 5.11 -1.17
N PHE A 49 10.81 4.96 -2.48
CA PHE A 49 9.50 5.00 -3.14
C PHE A 49 8.59 3.86 -2.65
N VAL A 50 7.37 4.24 -2.27
CA VAL A 50 6.27 3.32 -1.95
C VAL A 50 5.11 3.63 -2.89
N PHE A 51 4.35 2.61 -3.29
CA PHE A 51 3.18 2.79 -4.14
C PHE A 51 1.93 2.16 -3.54
N GLY A 52 0.76 2.64 -3.95
CA GLY A 52 -0.50 2.21 -3.39
C GLY A 52 -1.65 3.07 -3.87
N HIS A 53 -2.87 2.73 -3.43
CA HIS A 53 -4.03 3.58 -3.69
C HIS A 53 -5.00 3.62 -2.50
N PRO A 54 -5.26 4.83 -1.94
CA PRO A 54 -6.26 4.96 -0.89
C PRO A 54 -7.67 4.86 -1.51
N GLY A 55 -8.58 4.21 -0.80
CA GLY A 55 -10.00 4.23 -1.11
C GLY A 55 -10.79 5.02 -0.06
N TYR A 56 -12.00 5.41 -0.44
CA TYR A 56 -12.94 6.05 0.48
C TYR A 56 -13.34 5.10 1.61
N GLY A 57 -13.61 5.61 2.80
CA GLY A 57 -13.81 4.77 3.99
C GLY A 57 -12.51 4.37 4.69
N CYS A 58 -11.42 5.09 4.37
CA CYS A 58 -10.07 4.89 4.91
C CYS A 58 -9.37 3.60 4.51
N GLN A 59 -9.90 2.84 3.55
CA GLN A 59 -9.23 1.65 3.03
C GLN A 59 -7.97 2.03 2.26
N PHE A 60 -6.94 1.19 2.30
CA PHE A 60 -5.68 1.44 1.58
C PHE A 60 -4.96 0.12 1.35
N VAL A 61 -4.32 0.01 0.19
CA VAL A 61 -3.17 -0.87 0.00
C VAL A 61 -1.92 -0.02 -0.23
N LEU A 62 -0.88 -0.30 0.56
CA LEU A 62 0.45 0.28 0.43
C LEU A 62 1.45 -0.84 0.21
N VAL A 63 2.37 -0.60 -0.71
CA VAL A 63 3.43 -1.52 -1.13
C VAL A 63 4.75 -0.78 -1.02
N ASP A 64 5.67 -1.35 -0.25
CA ASP A 64 7.04 -0.88 -0.09
C ASP A 64 8.00 -1.98 -0.59
N PRO A 65 8.44 -1.89 -1.86
CA PRO A 65 9.40 -2.83 -2.43
C PRO A 65 10.73 -2.87 -1.68
N SER A 66 11.10 -1.79 -1.02
CA SER A 66 12.40 -1.67 -0.36
C SER A 66 12.49 -2.44 0.94
N ASN A 67 11.35 -2.61 1.61
CA ASN A 67 11.21 -3.42 2.83
C ASN A 67 10.49 -4.76 2.55
N GLN A 68 10.23 -5.08 1.27
CA GLN A 68 9.41 -6.23 0.85
C GLN A 68 8.08 -6.32 1.63
N LEU A 69 7.45 -5.17 1.84
CA LEU A 69 6.32 -5.01 2.74
C LEU A 69 5.05 -4.63 1.97
N THR A 70 3.95 -5.28 2.34
CA THR A 70 2.60 -4.89 1.89
C THR A 70 1.71 -4.65 3.11
N ILE A 71 1.05 -3.50 3.16
CA ILE A 71 0.04 -3.18 4.17
C ILE A 71 -1.31 -3.02 3.47
N ALA A 72 -2.27 -3.87 3.82
CA ALA A 72 -3.67 -3.71 3.39
C ALA A 72 -4.57 -3.44 4.59
N TYR A 73 -5.41 -2.42 4.47
CA TYR A 73 -6.46 -2.12 5.43
C TYR A 73 -7.79 -1.99 4.68
N VAL A 74 -8.75 -2.80 5.07
CA VAL A 74 -10.12 -2.80 4.53
C VAL A 74 -11.08 -2.81 5.71
N ALA A 75 -12.14 -1.99 5.64
CA ALA A 75 -13.14 -1.92 6.68
C ALA A 75 -14.54 -1.74 6.08
N ASN A 76 -15.53 -2.40 6.69
CA ASN A 76 -16.94 -2.24 6.32
C ASN A 76 -17.57 -0.97 6.93
N GLY A 77 -16.96 -0.43 7.99
CA GLY A 77 -17.40 0.79 8.64
C GLY A 77 -16.94 2.02 7.86
N LEU A 78 -17.90 2.71 7.22
CA LEU A 78 -17.66 3.92 6.44
C LEU A 78 -17.16 5.06 7.33
N LYS A 79 -16.06 5.67 6.94
CA LYS A 79 -15.44 6.83 7.59
C LYS A 79 -15.34 7.94 6.55
N THR A 80 -15.61 9.18 6.97
CA THR A 80 -15.45 10.36 6.11
C THR A 80 -13.96 10.63 5.93
N GLY A 81 -13.39 10.12 4.84
CA GLY A 81 -11.98 10.29 4.52
C GLY A 81 -11.38 9.18 3.67
N THR A 82 -10.21 9.46 3.13
CA THR A 82 -9.29 8.51 2.48
C THR A 82 -8.13 8.23 3.43
N ALA A 83 -7.50 7.05 3.30
CA ALA A 83 -6.65 6.48 4.33
C ALA A 83 -5.60 7.41 4.97
N GLU A 84 -4.94 8.25 4.17
CA GLU A 84 -3.89 9.19 4.60
C GLU A 84 -4.37 10.22 5.63
N VAL A 85 -5.67 10.55 5.64
CA VAL A 85 -6.27 11.46 6.63
C VAL A 85 -6.97 10.72 7.77
N CYS A 86 -6.90 9.39 7.78
CA CYS A 86 -7.61 8.57 8.75
C CYS A 86 -6.69 8.02 9.85
N THR A 87 -6.97 8.40 11.09
CA THR A 87 -6.23 7.97 12.28
C THR A 87 -6.12 6.45 12.40
N THR A 88 -7.15 5.69 11.98
CA THR A 88 -7.14 4.22 12.04
C THR A 88 -6.04 3.61 11.19
N TYR A 89 -5.91 4.05 9.93
CA TYR A 89 -4.89 3.54 9.02
C TYR A 89 -3.50 4.04 9.45
N MET A 90 -3.36 5.33 9.77
CA MET A 90 -2.08 5.90 10.19
C MET A 90 -1.48 5.19 11.42
N ARG A 91 -2.31 4.78 12.38
CA ARG A 91 -1.84 4.01 13.55
C ARG A 91 -1.33 2.63 13.17
N LEU A 92 -2.06 1.92 12.30
CA LEU A 92 -1.63 0.62 11.78
C LEU A 92 -0.31 0.74 11.02
N GLN A 93 -0.22 1.68 10.10
CA GLN A 93 0.98 1.92 9.30
C GLN A 93 2.19 2.19 10.20
N ARG A 94 2.07 3.11 11.17
CA ARG A 94 3.16 3.41 12.12
C ARG A 94 3.60 2.19 12.90
N ALA A 95 2.65 1.45 13.49
CA ALA A 95 2.97 0.25 14.27
C ALA A 95 3.70 -0.82 13.43
N VAL A 96 3.32 -0.99 12.15
CA VAL A 96 4.01 -1.92 11.25
C VAL A 96 5.44 -1.45 10.99
N TYR A 97 5.66 -0.19 10.63
CA TYR A 97 7.02 0.31 10.40
C TYR A 97 7.88 0.33 11.66
N ASP A 98 7.29 0.59 12.83
CA ASP A 98 8.02 0.53 14.10
C ASP A 98 8.47 -0.92 14.39
N SER A 99 7.65 -1.93 14.10
CA SER A 99 8.07 -3.33 14.26
C SER A 99 9.25 -3.76 13.37
N LEU A 100 9.45 -3.09 12.23
CA LEU A 100 10.60 -3.31 11.34
C LEU A 100 11.88 -2.61 11.81
N ARG A 101 11.77 -1.60 12.69
CA ARG A 101 12.93 -0.91 13.27
C ARG A 101 13.53 -1.66 14.45
N ASP A 102 12.70 -2.45 15.14
CA ASP A 102 13.08 -3.23 16.31
C ASP A 102 13.63 -4.64 15.96
N SER A 103 13.80 -4.95 14.67
CA SER A 103 14.28 -6.23 14.12
C SER A 103 15.75 -6.15 13.69
#